data_AF-A0A3E1KCS3-F1
#
_entry.id   AF-A0A3E1KCS3-F1
#
_cell.length_a   1.000
_cell.length_b   1.000
_cell.length_c   1.000
_cell.angle_alpha   90.00
_cell.angle_beta   90.00
_cell.angle_gamma   90.00
#
_symmetry.space_group_name_H-M   'P 1'
#
loop_
_entity.id
_entity.type
_entity.pdbx_description
1 polymer ?
#
loop_
_entity_poly.entity_id
_entity_poly.type
_entity_poly.pdbx_seq_one_letter_code
_entity_poly.pdbx_strand_id
1 'polypeptide(L)'
;MQKTQGGFTLIELVIVIVILGILAAVAVPRYVDLTSEAQTATCEGIEGALYSSAAILIAEDTVTNRGVPGTATEILNNTDLGNASASATDASCTIDVTLSDGFSCTTVDFSASGLCSTP
;
A
#
# COMPACT_ATOMS: atom_id res chain seq x y z
N MET A 1 56.11 -26.13 -6.45
CA MET A 1 55.25 -25.44 -7.44
C MET A 1 54.75 -24.16 -6.79
N GLN A 2 55.34 -23.01 -7.10
CA GLN A 2 54.88 -21.72 -6.56
C GLN A 2 53.63 -21.31 -7.34
N LYS A 3 52.51 -21.13 -6.64
CA LYS A 3 51.27 -20.59 -7.21
C LYS A 3 51.50 -19.10 -7.45
N THR A 4 51.46 -18.68 -8.71
CA THR A 4 51.32 -17.26 -9.07
C THR A 4 50.05 -16.72 -8.44
N GLN A 5 50.17 -15.84 -7.46
CA GLN A 5 49.05 -15.00 -7.02
C GLN A 5 48.81 -13.97 -8.11
N GLY A 6 47.77 -14.18 -8.92
CA GLY A 6 47.27 -13.18 -9.85
C GLY A 6 46.65 -12.04 -9.05
N GLY A 7 47.39 -10.95 -8.88
CA GLY A 7 46.87 -9.73 -8.29
C GLY A 7 45.86 -9.07 -9.23
N PHE A 8 44.80 -8.50 -8.64
CA PHE A 8 43.80 -7.71 -9.34
C PHE A 8 44.45 -6.43 -9.88
N THR A 9 44.21 -6.08 -11.14
CA THR A 9 44.85 -4.90 -11.75
C THR A 9 44.10 -3.62 -11.39
N LEU A 10 44.81 -2.49 -11.26
CA LEU A 10 44.15 -1.20 -10.98
C LEU A 10 43.14 -0.82 -12.06
N ILE A 11 43.41 -1.18 -13.33
CA ILE A 11 42.50 -0.91 -14.44
C ILE A 11 41.20 -1.71 -14.33
N GLU A 12 41.27 -2.94 -13.80
CA GLU A 12 40.11 -3.80 -13.58
C GLU A 12 39.19 -3.21 -12.51
N LEU A 13 39.76 -2.65 -11.44
CA LEU A 13 38.99 -1.94 -10.42
C LEU A 13 38.28 -0.72 -11.02
N VAL A 14 38.98 0.07 -11.83
CA VAL A 14 38.44 1.29 -12.45
C VAL A 14 37.30 0.96 -13.42
N ILE A 15 37.45 -0.08 -14.24
CA ILE A 15 36.39 -0.46 -15.18
C ILE A 15 35.15 -0.97 -14.43
N VAL A 16 35.32 -1.73 -13.35
CA VAL A 16 34.20 -2.22 -12.54
C VAL A 16 33.38 -1.09 -11.95
N ILE A 17 34.02 -0.08 -11.33
CA ILE A 17 33.29 1.06 -10.76
C ILE A 17 32.60 1.91 -11.84
N VAL A 18 33.18 2.00 -13.04
CA VAL A 18 32.55 2.71 -14.17
C VAL A 18 31.28 1.99 -14.62
N ILE A 19 31.33 0.66 -14.77
CA ILE A 19 30.16 -0.14 -15.15
C ILE A 19 29.08 -0.06 -14.06
N LEU A 20 29.46 -0.22 -12.79
CA LEU A 20 28.52 -0.08 -11.66
C LEU A 20 27.91 1.32 -11.59
N GLY A 21 28.69 2.37 -11.92
CA GLY A 21 28.19 3.74 -12.00
C GLY A 21 27.09 3.92 -13.05
N ILE A 22 27.26 3.36 -14.25
CA ILE A 22 26.25 3.43 -15.31
C ILE A 22 25.00 2.62 -14.93
N LEU A 23 25.19 1.41 -14.40
CA LEU A 23 24.08 0.56 -13.96
C LEU A 23 23.28 1.23 -12.84
N ALA A 24 23.94 1.83 -11.86
CA ALA A 24 23.29 2.55 -10.77
C ALA A 24 22.50 3.76 -11.28
N ALA A 25 23.05 4.53 -12.22
CA ALA A 25 22.39 5.70 -12.78
C ALA A 25 21.04 5.38 -13.46
N VAL A 26 20.90 4.19 -14.04
CA VAL A 26 19.65 3.75 -14.70
C VAL A 26 18.75 2.93 -13.76
N ALA A 27 19.34 2.10 -12.90
CA ALA A 27 18.59 1.19 -12.03
C ALA A 27 17.89 1.91 -10.88
N VAL A 28 18.52 2.93 -10.28
CA VAL A 28 17.95 3.66 -9.14
C VAL A 28 16.62 4.35 -9.47
N PRO A 29 16.48 5.16 -10.54
CA PRO A 29 15.19 5.80 -10.83
C PRO A 29 14.10 4.77 -11.12
N ARG A 30 14.42 3.72 -11.88
CA ARG A 30 13.49 2.61 -12.16
C ARG A 30 13.01 1.89 -10.91
N TYR A 31 13.91 1.67 -9.95
CA TYR A 31 13.55 1.02 -8.68
C TYR A 31 12.58 1.88 -7.85
N VAL A 32 12.80 3.20 -7.82
CA VAL A 32 11.90 4.14 -7.12
C VAL A 32 10.52 4.16 -7.76
N ASP A 33 10.46 4.23 -9.10
CA ASP A 33 9.18 4.22 -9.84
C ASP A 33 8.39 2.93 -9.56
N LEU A 34 9.04 1.77 -9.67
CA LEU A 34 8.41 0.47 -9.39
C LEU A 34 7.90 0.34 -7.94
N THR A 35 8.64 0.91 -6.99
CA THR A 35 8.24 0.90 -5.58
C THR A 35 6.99 1.75 -5.37
N SER A 36 6.93 2.94 -5.99
CA SER A 36 5.76 3.81 -5.94
C SER A 36 4.53 3.18 -6.60
N GLU A 37 4.71 2.52 -7.75
CA GLU A 37 3.64 1.80 -8.45
C GLU A 37 3.10 0.64 -7.61
N ALA A 38 4.00 -0.14 -6.97
CA ALA A 38 3.60 -1.23 -6.09
C ALA A 38 2.83 -0.75 -4.86
N GLN A 39 3.24 0.37 -4.27
CA GLN A 39 2.53 1.01 -3.16
C GLN A 39 1.12 1.46 -3.58
N THR A 40 1.01 2.11 -4.73
CA THR A 40 -0.27 2.57 -5.28
C THR A 40 -1.21 1.39 -5.55
N ALA A 41 -0.73 0.33 -6.19
CA ALA A 41 -1.51 -0.87 -6.46
C ALA A 41 -1.98 -1.57 -5.16
N THR A 42 -1.14 -1.56 -4.12
CA THR A 42 -1.51 -2.09 -2.81
C THR A 42 -2.64 -1.26 -2.17
N CYS A 43 -2.53 0.07 -2.23
CA CYS A 43 -3.57 0.97 -1.73
C CYS A 43 -4.91 0.77 -2.46
N GLU A 44 -4.89 0.66 -3.80
CA GLU A 44 -6.10 0.42 -4.61
C GLU A 44 -6.73 -0.95 -4.28
N GLY A 45 -5.90 -1.97 -4.03
CA GLY A 45 -6.36 -3.28 -3.57
C GLY A 45 -7.07 -3.23 -2.22
N ILE A 46 -6.52 -2.47 -1.26
CA ILE A 46 -7.13 -2.28 0.06
C ILE A 46 -8.42 -1.47 -0.06
N GLU A 47 -8.43 -0.41 -0.87
CA GLU A 47 -9.62 0.40 -1.14
C GLU A 47 -10.77 -0.46 -1.68
N GLY A 48 -10.49 -1.35 -2.64
CA GLY A 48 -11.48 -2.31 -3.13
C GLY A 48 -12.01 -3.26 -2.04
N ALA A 49 -11.15 -3.69 -1.12
CA ALA A 49 -11.56 -4.52 0.02
C ALA A 49 -12.47 -3.75 0.99
N LEU A 50 -12.19 -2.48 1.25
CA LEU A 50 -13.03 -1.60 2.09
C LEU A 50 -14.41 -1.36 1.45
N TYR A 51 -14.49 -1.16 0.13
CA TYR A 51 -15.80 -1.09 -0.55
C TYR A 51 -16.58 -2.41 -0.47
N SER A 52 -15.90 -3.55 -0.60
CA SER A 52 -16.55 -4.86 -0.48
C SER A 52 -17.09 -5.10 0.93
N SER A 53 -16.35 -4.72 1.97
CA SER A 53 -16.80 -4.88 3.35
C SER A 53 -17.97 -3.96 3.67
N ALA A 54 -17.95 -2.72 3.17
CA ALA A 54 -19.07 -1.79 3.26
C ALA A 54 -20.34 -2.34 2.58
N ALA A 55 -20.22 -2.93 1.38
CA ALA A 55 -21.35 -3.57 0.70
C ALA A 55 -21.95 -4.74 1.50
N ILE A 56 -21.13 -5.51 2.21
CA ILE A 56 -21.59 -6.59 3.09
C ILE A 56 -22.39 -6.03 4.27
N LEU A 57 -21.93 -4.95 4.90
CA LEU A 57 -22.63 -4.33 6.03
C LEU A 57 -24.01 -3.77 5.63
N ILE A 58 -24.13 -3.25 4.41
CA ILE A 58 -25.43 -2.79 3.89
C ILE A 58 -26.36 -3.97 3.62
N ALA A 59 -25.83 -5.06 3.06
CA ALA A 59 -26.61 -6.28 2.88
C ALA A 59 -27.11 -6.80 4.24
N GLU A 60 -26.25 -6.78 5.26
CA GLU A 60 -26.64 -7.14 6.62
C GLU A 60 -27.72 -6.22 7.19
N ASP A 61 -27.61 -4.90 6.99
CA ASP A 61 -28.63 -3.92 7.40
C ASP A 61 -29.99 -4.22 6.76
N THR A 62 -30.03 -4.53 5.46
CA THR A 62 -31.32 -4.87 4.79
C THR A 62 -31.94 -6.18 5.29
N VAL A 63 -31.14 -7.14 5.78
CA VAL A 63 -31.65 -8.41 6.32
C VAL A 63 -32.06 -8.29 7.79
N THR A 64 -31.32 -7.50 8.56
CA THR A 64 -31.51 -7.34 10.01
C THR A 64 -32.38 -6.14 10.37
N ASN A 65 -32.66 -5.28 9.38
CA ASN A 65 -33.42 -4.04 9.50
C ASN A 65 -32.87 -3.11 10.61
N ARG A 66 -31.53 -2.97 10.65
CA ARG A 66 -30.81 -2.13 11.62
C ARG A 66 -31.12 -0.63 11.42
N GLY A 67 -31.51 -0.23 10.21
CA GLY A 67 -31.88 1.13 9.85
C GLY A 67 -30.68 2.05 9.62
N VAL A 68 -29.47 1.49 9.57
CA VAL A 68 -28.22 2.22 9.32
C VAL A 68 -27.25 1.35 8.52
N PRO A 69 -26.75 1.81 7.37
CA PRO A 69 -25.56 1.21 6.75
C PRO A 69 -24.38 1.50 7.69
N GLY A 70 -23.64 0.48 8.11
CA GLY A 70 -22.70 0.53 9.24
C GLY A 70 -21.68 1.69 9.26
N THR A 71 -20.89 1.79 10.32
CA THR A 71 -19.92 2.87 10.54
C THR A 71 -18.57 2.61 9.83
N ALA A 72 -17.73 3.65 9.65
CA ALA A 72 -16.38 3.48 9.10
C ALA A 72 -15.54 2.50 9.92
N THR A 73 -15.70 2.52 11.24
CA THR A 73 -15.05 1.60 12.17
C THR A 73 -15.52 0.15 11.94
N GLU A 74 -16.80 -0.08 11.69
CA GLU A 74 -17.31 -1.42 11.34
C GLU A 74 -16.78 -1.91 9.99
N ILE A 75 -16.75 -1.03 8.97
CA ILE A 75 -16.14 -1.33 7.66
C ILE A 75 -14.69 -1.76 7.86
N LEU A 76 -13.94 -1.01 8.66
CA LEU A 76 -12.53 -1.28 8.92
C LEU A 76 -12.31 -2.60 9.65
N ASN A 77 -13.11 -2.87 10.68
CA ASN A 77 -13.01 -4.11 11.47
C ASN A 77 -13.35 -5.36 10.65
N ASN A 78 -14.11 -5.21 9.56
CA ASN A 78 -14.48 -6.30 8.65
C ASN A 78 -13.57 -6.38 7.40
N THR A 79 -12.46 -5.64 7.38
CA THR A 79 -11.53 -5.63 6.26
C THR A 79 -10.18 -6.19 6.67
N ASP A 80 -9.65 -7.14 5.89
CA ASP A 80 -8.26 -7.57 6.02
C ASP A 80 -7.35 -6.55 5.32
N LEU A 81 -6.54 -5.86 6.10
CA LEU A 81 -5.58 -4.84 5.63
C LEU A 81 -4.19 -5.44 5.35
N GLY A 82 -3.99 -6.73 5.62
CA GLY A 82 -2.69 -7.38 5.53
C GLY A 82 -1.62 -6.68 6.39
N ASN A 83 -0.55 -6.22 5.75
CA ASN A 83 0.57 -5.52 6.41
C ASN A 83 0.37 -4.00 6.53
N ALA A 84 -0.83 -3.48 6.22
CA ALA A 84 -1.16 -2.08 6.39
C ALA A 84 -1.82 -1.82 7.76
N SER A 85 -1.72 -0.56 8.19
CA SER A 85 -2.45 -0.01 9.33
C SER A 85 -3.48 0.98 8.83
N ALA A 86 -4.57 1.16 9.56
CA ALA A 86 -5.60 2.11 9.17
C ALA A 86 -6.32 2.70 10.36
N SER A 87 -6.92 3.88 10.16
CA SER A 87 -7.72 4.58 11.14
C SER A 87 -9.04 4.99 10.51
N ALA A 88 -10.14 4.61 11.15
CA ALA A 88 -11.48 5.01 10.76
C ALA A 88 -11.93 6.24 11.55
N THR A 89 -12.63 7.15 10.89
CA THR A 89 -13.30 8.29 11.53
C THR A 89 -14.78 8.27 11.16
N ASP A 90 -15.61 7.83 12.10
CA ASP A 90 -17.05 7.63 11.84
C ASP A 90 -17.80 8.93 11.54
N ALA A 91 -17.38 10.06 12.13
CA ALA A 91 -18.03 11.36 11.93
C ALA A 91 -17.92 11.91 10.50
N SER A 92 -16.82 11.60 9.81
CA SER A 92 -16.60 11.94 8.39
C SER A 92 -16.85 10.75 7.47
N CYS A 93 -17.14 9.58 8.04
CA CYS A 93 -17.05 8.29 7.41
C CYS A 93 -15.86 8.11 6.44
N THR A 94 -14.67 8.34 6.98
CA THR A 94 -13.42 8.20 6.24
C THR A 94 -12.55 7.12 6.86
N ILE A 95 -11.74 6.48 6.01
CA ILE A 95 -10.72 5.52 6.43
C ILE A 95 -9.39 5.93 5.83
N ASP A 96 -8.43 6.21 6.70
CA ASP A 96 -7.06 6.53 6.34
C ASP A 96 -6.20 5.27 6.44
N VAL A 97 -5.56 4.88 5.34
CA VAL A 97 -4.71 3.67 5.28
C VAL A 97 -3.25 4.08 5.15
N THR A 98 -2.39 3.45 5.94
CA THR A 98 -0.93 3.64 5.91
C THR A 98 -0.24 2.28 5.82
N LEU A 99 0.57 2.07 4.78
CA LEU A 99 1.34 0.86 4.58
C LEU A 99 2.50 0.74 5.60
N SER A 100 3.05 -0.46 5.79
CA SER A 100 4.12 -0.72 6.77
C SER A 100 5.38 0.13 6.58
N ASP A 101 5.63 0.60 5.36
CA ASP A 101 6.78 1.46 5.03
C ASP A 101 6.51 2.95 5.29
N GLY A 102 5.34 3.29 5.86
CA GLY A 102 4.93 4.67 6.15
C GLY A 102 4.30 5.41 4.96
N PHE A 103 4.06 4.72 3.85
CA PHE A 103 3.34 5.29 2.71
C PHE A 103 1.85 5.47 3.06
N SER A 104 1.37 6.71 3.06
CA SER A 104 -0.05 7.01 3.26
C SER A 104 -0.80 6.87 1.95
N CYS A 105 -1.78 5.95 1.92
CA CYS A 105 -2.74 5.86 0.84
C CYS A 105 -3.69 7.07 0.89
N THR A 106 -4.37 7.35 -0.22
CA THR A 106 -5.47 8.31 -0.23
C THR A 106 -6.55 7.88 0.76
N THR A 107 -7.12 8.84 1.48
CA THR A 107 -8.27 8.62 2.36
C THR A 107 -9.45 8.07 1.55
N VAL A 108 -10.00 6.94 1.98
CA VAL A 108 -11.21 6.39 1.39
C VAL A 108 -12.41 7.05 2.08
N ASP A 109 -13.26 7.69 1.29
CA ASP A 109 -14.41 8.47 1.76
C ASP A 109 -15.72 7.78 1.38
N PHE A 110 -16.49 7.37 2.39
CA PHE A 110 -17.79 6.72 2.22
C PHE A 110 -18.97 7.67 2.45
N SER A 111 -18.72 8.96 2.72
CA SER A 111 -19.78 9.93 3.04
C SER A 111 -20.76 10.17 1.89
N ALA A 112 -20.29 10.15 0.64
CA ALA A 112 -21.12 10.37 -0.55
C ALA A 112 -21.74 9.09 -1.12
N SER A 113 -21.24 7.92 -0.72
CA SER A 113 -21.63 6.64 -1.32
C SER A 113 -22.87 6.02 -0.67
N GLY A 114 -23.33 6.58 0.46
CA GLY A 114 -24.42 6.01 1.25
C GLY A 114 -24.07 4.64 1.85
N LEU A 115 -22.80 4.24 1.74
CA LEU A 115 -22.30 2.95 2.22
C LEU A 115 -22.00 2.96 3.72
N CYS A 116 -22.15 4.12 4.34
CA CYS A 116 -21.85 4.34 5.74
C CYS A 116 -22.73 5.44 6.33
N SER A 117 -23.00 5.32 7.63
CA SER A 117 -23.69 6.35 8.41
C SER A 117 -22.77 6.93 9.48
N THR A 118 -22.89 8.23 9.70
CA THR A 118 -22.31 8.88 10.88
C THR A 118 -23.17 8.51 12.10
N PRO A 119 -22.57 8.24 13.27
CA PRO A 119 -23.31 8.01 14.50
C PRO A 119 -24.16 9.21 14.94
#